data_AF-A0A1I1HTJ0-F1
#
_entry.id   AF-A0A1I1HTJ0-F1
#
_cell.length_a   1.000
_cell.length_b   1.000
_cell.length_c   1.000
_cell.angle_alpha   90.00
_cell.angle_beta   90.00
_cell.angle_gamma   90.00
#
_symmetry.space_group_name_H-M   'P 1'
#
loop_
_entity.id
_entity.type
_entity.pdbx_description
1 polymer ?
#
loop_
_entity_poly.entity_id
_entity_poly.type
_entity_poly.pdbx_seq_one_letter_code
_entity_poly.pdbx_strand_id
1 'polypeptide(L)'
;MGNDRTDRSDPDVDEPSADSGRWLPDRPEPTLEAPIPDDLGTALGRLVGTDPVATLEEWVAECRRLTGGIGLEELCHAEGETAHWGELGGAGGERYDFRCVYDAVILAAVADEPVRIHTESPDGTPIEARATGDEVTPTPPSAVVSFGVETDVDRPGGGAKAEPTLEDVYATVCPYVRAFPDREAYDRWASRAPAATVAMPLAGATDLAEALVE
;
A
#
# COMPACT_ATOMS: atom_id res chain seq x y z
N MET A 1 30.12 -36.68 -43.33
CA MET A 1 30.79 -36.34 -42.05
C MET A 1 31.26 -34.91 -42.22
N GLY A 2 30.51 -33.86 -41.91
CA GLY A 2 29.70 -33.62 -40.72
C GLY A 2 30.49 -32.68 -39.81
N ASN A 3 30.28 -31.37 -39.95
CA ASN A 3 29.94 -30.48 -38.83
C ASN A 3 29.82 -29.02 -39.30
N ASP A 4 28.56 -28.69 -39.53
CA ASP A 4 27.91 -27.41 -39.30
C ASP A 4 28.16 -26.95 -37.84
N ARG A 5 28.63 -25.72 -37.64
CA ARG A 5 28.61 -25.04 -36.34
C ARG A 5 28.17 -23.60 -36.56
N THR A 6 26.85 -23.49 -36.56
CA THR A 6 26.03 -22.33 -36.25
C THR A 6 26.62 -21.42 -35.18
N ASP A 7 26.86 -20.19 -35.62
CA ASP A 7 26.43 -18.94 -34.99
C ASP A 7 25.41 -19.16 -33.86
N ARG A 8 25.84 -18.89 -32.63
CA ARG A 8 24.96 -18.63 -31.50
C ARG A 8 25.32 -17.24 -31.00
N SER A 9 24.76 -16.26 -31.68
CA SER A 9 24.44 -14.97 -31.09
C SER A 9 23.62 -15.24 -29.82
N ASP A 10 24.18 -14.87 -28.67
CA ASP A 10 23.47 -14.88 -27.40
C ASP A 10 22.22 -13.98 -27.54
N PRO A 11 21.03 -14.43 -27.10
CA PRO A 11 19.87 -13.55 -27.05
C PRO A 11 20.13 -12.49 -25.97
N ASP A 12 20.04 -11.23 -26.38
CA ASP A 12 19.92 -10.08 -25.49
C ASP A 12 18.98 -10.44 -24.34
N VAL A 13 19.53 -10.42 -23.12
CA VAL A 13 18.74 -10.50 -21.91
C VAL A 13 17.96 -9.19 -21.84
N ASP A 14 16.69 -9.24 -22.21
CA ASP A 14 15.72 -8.16 -21.96
C ASP A 14 15.76 -7.84 -20.46
N GLU A 15 16.41 -6.73 -20.11
CA GLU A 15 16.25 -6.08 -18.81
C GLU A 15 14.77 -5.70 -18.65
N PRO A 16 14.08 -6.11 -17.58
CA PRO A 16 12.69 -5.71 -17.41
C PRO A 16 12.61 -4.23 -17.03
N SER A 17 12.17 -3.47 -18.03
CA SER A 17 11.22 -2.36 -17.98
C SER A 17 11.60 -1.07 -17.24
N ALA A 18 11.77 -0.05 -18.08
CA ALA A 18 11.43 1.35 -17.89
C ALA A 18 10.59 1.65 -16.64
N ASP A 19 11.14 2.54 -15.82
CA ASP A 19 10.50 3.31 -14.76
C ASP A 19 9.01 3.54 -15.04
N SER A 20 8.15 2.70 -14.45
CA SER A 20 6.70 2.75 -14.63
C SER A 20 6.08 3.99 -14.00
N GLY A 21 6.88 4.82 -13.31
CA GLY A 21 6.44 5.93 -12.49
C GLY A 21 5.64 5.50 -11.25
N ARG A 22 5.38 4.20 -11.08
CA ARG A 22 4.57 3.61 -10.01
C ARG A 22 5.39 3.14 -8.81
N TRP A 23 6.61 3.66 -8.68
CA TRP A 23 7.53 3.29 -7.61
C TRP A 23 8.02 4.55 -6.90
N LEU A 24 7.78 4.64 -5.60
CA LEU A 24 8.33 5.71 -4.78
C LEU A 24 9.82 5.44 -4.50
N PRO A 25 10.67 6.48 -4.45
CA PRO A 25 12.10 6.29 -4.29
C PRO A 25 12.44 5.57 -2.98
N ASP A 26 13.41 4.66 -3.07
CA ASP A 26 14.10 4.16 -1.89
C ASP A 26 14.87 5.35 -1.29
N ARG A 27 14.60 5.71 -0.03
CA ARG A 27 15.25 6.76 0.79
C ARG A 27 16.62 7.25 0.24
N PRO A 28 16.86 8.58 0.16
CA PRO A 28 16.83 9.43 1.36
C PRO A 28 15.82 10.58 1.34
N GLU A 29 15.04 10.75 0.29
CA GLU A 29 13.94 11.74 0.28
C GLU A 29 12.77 11.21 1.13
N PRO A 30 12.07 12.07 1.89
CA PRO A 30 10.92 11.64 2.67
C PRO A 30 9.88 11.08 1.71
N THR A 31 9.53 9.80 1.88
CA THR A 31 8.61 9.09 0.96
C THR A 31 7.26 9.78 0.82
N LEU A 32 6.88 10.60 1.82
CA LEU A 32 5.66 11.39 1.81
C LEU A 32 5.65 12.52 0.78
N GLU A 33 6.79 13.17 0.52
CA GLU A 33 6.90 14.32 -0.40
C GLU A 33 7.14 13.86 -1.85
N ALA A 34 7.43 12.58 -2.06
CA ALA A 34 7.66 12.04 -3.38
C ALA A 34 6.39 12.14 -4.25
N PRO A 35 6.51 12.56 -5.52
CA PRO A 35 5.37 12.67 -6.40
C PRO A 35 4.75 11.30 -6.66
N ILE A 36 3.43 11.23 -6.57
CA ILE A 36 2.66 10.04 -6.97
C ILE A 36 2.28 10.12 -8.47
N PRO A 37 1.98 8.99 -9.13
CA PRO A 37 1.46 8.99 -10.49
C PRO A 37 0.26 9.92 -10.69
N ASP A 38 0.22 10.68 -11.78
CA ASP A 38 -0.86 11.63 -12.09
C ASP A 38 -2.26 10.97 -12.09
N ASP A 39 -2.34 9.72 -12.55
CA ASP A 39 -3.59 8.96 -12.60
C ASP A 39 -4.08 8.61 -11.19
N LEU A 40 -3.17 8.25 -10.29
CA LEU A 40 -3.45 8.01 -8.87
C LEU A 40 -3.88 9.31 -8.18
N GLY A 41 -3.12 10.39 -8.38
CA GLY A 41 -3.43 11.70 -7.81
C GLY A 41 -4.80 12.23 -8.22
N THR A 42 -5.14 12.07 -9.49
CA THR A 42 -6.47 12.43 -10.03
C THR A 42 -7.58 11.58 -9.41
N ALA A 43 -7.37 10.27 -9.29
CA ALA A 43 -8.37 9.36 -8.73
C ALA A 43 -8.60 9.63 -7.22
N LEU A 44 -7.54 9.86 -6.45
CA LEU A 44 -7.64 10.24 -5.04
C LEU A 44 -8.35 11.59 -4.86
N GLY A 45 -8.01 12.59 -5.68
CA GLY A 45 -8.70 13.88 -5.68
C GLY A 45 -10.20 13.74 -5.96
N ARG A 46 -10.59 12.88 -6.92
CA ARG A 46 -12.02 12.57 -7.18
C ARG A 46 -12.70 11.92 -5.99
N LEU A 47 -12.06 10.93 -5.36
CA LEU A 47 -12.59 10.21 -4.20
C LEU A 47 -12.99 11.17 -3.08
N VAL A 48 -12.14 12.16 -2.77
CA VAL A 48 -12.41 13.16 -1.71
C VAL A 48 -13.00 14.47 -2.22
N GLY A 49 -13.24 14.56 -3.54
CA GLY A 49 -13.65 15.73 -4.34
C GLY A 49 -12.87 17.01 -4.06
N THR A 50 -11.56 16.90 -4.18
CA THR A 50 -10.59 17.99 -4.24
C THR A 50 -9.93 18.02 -5.63
N ASP A 51 -9.02 18.96 -5.83
CA ASP A 51 -8.08 18.91 -6.96
C ASP A 51 -7.18 17.66 -6.84
N PRO A 52 -6.52 17.23 -7.94
CA PRO A 52 -5.60 16.10 -7.91
C PRO A 52 -4.55 16.24 -6.80
N VAL A 53 -4.34 15.16 -6.06
CA VAL A 53 -3.33 15.05 -5.01
C VAL A 53 -1.98 14.73 -5.66
N ALA A 54 -0.92 15.46 -5.32
CA ALA A 54 0.39 15.32 -5.96
C ALA A 54 1.35 14.39 -5.19
N THR A 55 1.16 14.20 -3.88
CA THR A 55 2.06 13.43 -3.01
C THR A 55 1.31 12.59 -1.97
N LEU A 56 1.99 11.67 -1.29
CA LEU A 56 1.40 10.95 -0.16
C LEU A 56 1.13 11.88 1.04
N GLU A 57 1.93 12.93 1.23
CA GLU A 57 1.70 13.95 2.26
C GLU A 57 0.37 14.68 2.06
N GLU A 58 0.08 15.10 0.82
CA GLU A 58 -1.19 15.73 0.49
C GLU A 58 -2.37 14.75 0.68
N TRP A 59 -2.16 13.46 0.37
CA TRP A 59 -3.16 12.42 0.65
C TRP A 59 -3.43 12.26 2.14
N VAL A 60 -2.37 12.24 2.96
CA VAL A 60 -2.48 12.22 4.43
C VAL A 60 -3.26 13.42 4.95
N ALA A 61 -3.01 14.61 4.42
CA ALA A 61 -3.72 15.81 4.81
C ALA A 61 -5.24 15.70 4.54
N GLU A 62 -5.63 15.10 3.42
CA GLU A 62 -7.04 14.84 3.11
C GLU A 62 -7.66 13.78 4.01
N CYS A 63 -6.96 12.68 4.30
CA CYS A 63 -7.40 11.69 5.29
C CYS A 63 -7.64 12.34 6.66
N ARG A 64 -6.66 13.11 7.17
CA ARG A 64 -6.77 13.85 8.43
C ARG A 64 -7.90 14.86 8.43
N ARG A 65 -8.16 15.54 7.30
CA ARG A 65 -9.28 16.47 7.18
C ARG A 65 -10.63 15.77 7.34
N LEU A 66 -10.75 14.54 6.83
CA LEU A 66 -11.98 13.74 6.92
C LEU A 66 -12.17 13.09 8.30
N THR A 67 -11.08 12.68 8.97
CA THR A 67 -11.17 11.87 10.20
C THR A 67 -10.82 12.63 11.48
N GLY A 68 -10.02 13.69 11.40
CA GLY A 68 -9.39 14.34 12.55
C GLY A 68 -8.19 13.58 13.13
N GLY A 69 -7.67 12.59 12.40
CA GLY A 69 -6.63 11.63 12.84
C GLY A 69 -7.14 10.19 12.77
N ILE A 70 -6.24 9.21 12.87
CA ILE A 70 -6.60 7.77 12.93
C ILE A 70 -6.21 7.22 14.31
N GLY A 71 -7.21 6.81 15.09
CA GLY A 71 -7.04 6.01 16.30
C GLY A 71 -7.41 4.54 16.09
N LEU A 72 -7.45 3.78 17.19
CA LEU A 72 -7.70 2.33 17.15
C LEU A 72 -9.11 2.01 16.62
N GLU A 73 -10.09 2.85 16.93
CA GLU A 73 -11.48 2.69 16.52
C GLU A 73 -11.67 3.04 15.03
N GLU A 74 -10.82 3.90 14.48
CA GLU A 74 -10.82 4.35 13.09
C GLU A 74 -10.07 3.40 12.14
N LEU A 75 -9.40 2.35 12.62
CA LEU A 75 -8.76 1.36 11.74
C LEU A 75 -9.81 0.55 10.95
N CYS A 76 -9.46 0.08 9.76
CA CYS A 76 -10.37 -0.70 8.92
C CYS A 76 -10.48 -2.17 9.37
N HIS A 77 -11.11 -2.39 10.53
CA HIS A 77 -11.36 -3.72 11.09
C HIS A 77 -12.28 -4.57 10.20
N ALA A 78 -12.04 -5.87 10.19
CA ALA A 78 -12.90 -6.87 9.58
C ALA A 78 -13.77 -7.55 10.65
N GLU A 79 -15.03 -7.88 10.30
CA GLU A 79 -15.95 -8.58 11.20
C GLU A 79 -15.61 -10.08 11.39
N GLY A 80 -14.55 -10.58 10.72
CA GLY A 80 -14.13 -11.98 10.78
C GLY A 80 -12.70 -12.17 10.28
N GLU A 81 -12.25 -13.42 10.29
CA GLU A 81 -10.88 -13.79 9.90
C GLU A 81 -10.58 -13.37 8.46
N THR A 82 -9.42 -12.74 8.27
CA THR A 82 -8.90 -12.40 6.95
C THR A 82 -7.46 -12.87 6.79
N ALA A 83 -6.92 -12.73 5.57
CA ALA A 83 -5.51 -12.91 5.32
C ALA A 83 -4.67 -11.76 5.90
N HIS A 84 -5.26 -10.63 6.31
CA HIS A 84 -4.58 -9.43 6.79
C HIS A 84 -4.83 -9.25 8.30
N TRP A 85 -3.87 -9.60 9.13
CA TRP A 85 -4.05 -9.51 10.58
C TRP A 85 -2.78 -9.08 11.32
N GLY A 86 -2.98 -8.47 12.49
CA GLY A 86 -1.94 -8.06 13.42
C GLY A 86 -2.16 -8.66 14.81
N GLU A 87 -1.09 -9.16 15.45
CA GLU A 87 -1.07 -9.55 16.87
C GLU A 87 -0.34 -8.47 17.68
N LEU A 88 -1.11 -7.71 18.47
CA LEU A 88 -0.62 -6.64 19.34
C LEU A 88 0.03 -7.22 20.61
N GLY A 89 1.24 -6.77 20.92
CA GLY A 89 2.09 -7.35 21.98
C GLY A 89 2.95 -8.52 21.50
N GLY A 90 2.91 -8.83 20.19
CA GLY A 90 3.69 -9.89 19.57
C GLY A 90 3.03 -11.27 19.67
N ALA A 91 3.83 -12.33 19.62
CA ALA A 91 3.33 -13.71 19.50
C ALA A 91 2.43 -14.11 20.68
N GLY A 92 1.17 -14.44 20.38
CA GLY A 92 0.16 -14.77 21.39
C GLY A 92 -0.51 -13.55 22.04
N GLY A 93 -0.32 -12.38 21.44
CA GLY A 93 -1.00 -11.14 21.79
C GLY A 93 -2.46 -11.07 21.30
N GLU A 94 -3.06 -9.89 21.42
CA GLU A 94 -4.43 -9.66 20.95
C GLU A 94 -4.45 -9.55 19.43
N ARG A 95 -5.31 -10.33 18.78
CA ARG A 95 -5.41 -10.38 17.32
C ARG A 95 -6.47 -9.41 16.82
N TYR A 96 -6.10 -8.64 15.80
CA TYR A 96 -6.99 -7.79 15.00
C TYR A 96 -6.92 -8.23 13.54
N ASP A 97 -8.09 -8.41 12.92
CA ASP A 97 -8.23 -8.73 11.50
C ASP A 97 -8.67 -7.46 10.75
N PHE A 98 -8.03 -7.18 9.62
CA PHE A 98 -8.19 -5.94 8.87
C PHE A 98 -8.60 -6.19 7.42
N ARG A 99 -9.15 -5.17 6.76
CA ARG A 99 -9.45 -5.25 5.31
C ARG A 99 -8.22 -5.07 4.43
N CYS A 100 -7.17 -4.42 4.93
CA CYS A 100 -5.89 -4.28 4.24
C CYS A 100 -4.72 -4.53 5.19
N VAL A 101 -3.54 -4.81 4.62
CA VAL A 101 -2.32 -5.04 5.41
C VAL A 101 -1.89 -3.81 6.21
N TYR A 102 -2.16 -2.62 5.70
CA TYR A 102 -1.54 -1.39 6.20
C TYR A 102 -2.14 -0.92 7.53
N ASP A 103 -3.40 -1.24 7.81
CA ASP A 103 -3.99 -1.01 9.14
C ASP A 103 -3.24 -1.75 10.25
N ALA A 104 -2.61 -2.91 9.96
CA ALA A 104 -1.78 -3.60 10.94
C ALA A 104 -0.45 -2.88 11.20
N VAL A 105 0.04 -2.09 10.24
CA VAL A 105 1.20 -1.20 10.43
C VAL A 105 0.77 0.02 11.26
N ILE A 106 -0.37 0.64 10.94
CA ILE A 106 -0.92 1.76 11.70
C ILE A 106 -1.23 1.35 13.15
N LEU A 107 -1.70 0.12 13.38
CA LEU A 107 -1.93 -0.42 14.72
C LEU A 107 -0.69 -0.30 15.62
N ALA A 108 0.52 -0.55 15.09
CA ALA A 108 1.75 -0.43 15.87
C ALA A 108 2.05 1.01 16.29
N ALA A 109 1.74 1.99 15.43
CA ALA A 109 1.88 3.41 15.73
C ALA A 109 0.82 3.91 16.72
N VAL A 110 -0.45 3.52 16.52
CA VAL A 110 -1.57 3.90 17.39
C VAL A 110 -1.43 3.34 18.81
N ALA A 111 -1.00 2.09 18.92
CA ALA A 111 -0.90 1.41 20.21
C ALA A 111 0.44 1.66 20.93
N ASP A 112 1.44 2.22 20.23
CA ASP A 112 2.83 2.34 20.71
C ASP A 112 3.38 0.99 21.25
N GLU A 113 2.97 -0.10 20.60
CA GLU A 113 3.30 -1.47 21.00
C GLU A 113 3.67 -2.32 19.77
N PRO A 114 4.56 -3.31 19.90
CA PRO A 114 4.94 -4.15 18.77
C PRO A 114 3.77 -4.96 18.23
N VAL A 115 3.63 -4.99 16.90
CA VAL A 115 2.64 -5.80 16.20
C VAL A 115 3.35 -6.83 15.33
N ARG A 116 2.93 -8.09 15.44
CA ARG A 116 3.27 -9.11 14.44
C ARG A 116 2.20 -9.10 13.35
N ILE A 117 2.61 -8.88 12.12
CA ILE A 117 1.73 -8.75 10.97
C ILE A 117 1.84 -9.99 10.10
N HIS A 118 0.70 -10.46 9.62
CA HIS A 118 0.60 -11.44 8.55
C HIS A 118 -0.30 -10.89 7.45
N THR A 119 0.11 -11.12 6.22
CA THR A 119 -0.65 -10.81 5.02
C THR A 119 -0.40 -11.86 3.95
N GLU A 120 -1.31 -11.96 3.00
CA GLU A 120 -1.04 -12.64 1.72
C GLU A 120 -1.04 -11.62 0.59
N SER A 121 -0.14 -11.81 -0.39
CA SER A 121 -0.21 -11.10 -1.66
C SER A 121 -1.44 -11.54 -2.46
N PRO A 122 -1.84 -10.80 -3.51
CA PRO A 122 -2.98 -11.17 -4.34
C PRO A 122 -2.91 -12.56 -4.99
N ASP A 123 -1.72 -13.17 -5.11
CA ASP A 123 -1.52 -14.54 -5.60
C ASP A 123 -1.45 -15.60 -4.48
N GLY A 124 -1.66 -15.20 -3.23
CA GLY A 124 -1.66 -16.07 -2.05
C GLY A 124 -0.27 -16.31 -1.44
N THR A 125 0.77 -15.57 -1.85
CA THR A 125 2.09 -15.69 -1.25
C THR A 125 2.09 -15.04 0.15
N PRO A 126 2.43 -15.78 1.22
CA PRO A 126 2.43 -15.22 2.56
C PRO A 126 3.60 -14.26 2.75
N ILE A 127 3.34 -13.16 3.46
CA ILE A 127 4.30 -12.15 3.87
C ILE A 127 4.05 -11.89 5.36
N GLU A 128 5.13 -11.92 6.13
CA GLU A 128 5.10 -11.63 7.57
C GLU A 128 5.85 -10.33 7.80
N ALA A 129 5.50 -9.59 8.83
CA ALA A 129 6.32 -8.46 9.29
C ALA A 129 6.23 -8.30 10.80
N ARG A 130 7.23 -7.61 11.35
CA ARG A 130 7.15 -7.05 12.70
C ARG A 130 7.17 -5.55 12.58
N ALA A 131 6.15 -4.89 13.11
CA ALA A 131 6.08 -3.44 13.20
C ALA A 131 6.30 -2.99 14.65
N THR A 132 7.08 -1.94 14.83
CA THR A 132 7.13 -1.09 16.01
C THR A 132 6.63 0.31 15.60
N GLY A 133 6.50 1.23 16.54
CA GLY A 133 6.05 2.60 16.22
C GLY A 133 6.93 3.31 15.18
N ASP A 134 8.18 2.89 15.00
CA ASP A 134 9.22 3.54 14.18
C ASP A 134 9.88 2.63 13.11
N GLU A 135 9.63 1.32 13.13
CA GLU A 135 10.26 0.38 12.19
C GLU A 135 9.29 -0.72 11.73
N VAL A 136 9.38 -1.13 10.46
CA VAL A 136 8.78 -2.37 9.96
C VAL A 136 9.87 -3.30 9.43
N THR A 137 9.93 -4.53 9.94
CA THR A 137 10.85 -5.57 9.48
C THR A 137 10.08 -6.69 8.77
N PRO A 138 10.00 -6.68 7.42
CA PRO A 138 9.25 -7.69 6.69
C PRO A 138 10.05 -8.96 6.36
N THR A 139 9.34 -10.05 6.11
CA THR A 139 9.82 -11.32 5.57
C THR A 139 8.91 -11.70 4.39
N PRO A 140 9.45 -11.71 3.15
CA PRO A 140 10.84 -11.43 2.79
C PRO A 140 11.25 -9.96 2.99
N PRO A 141 12.55 -9.65 3.17
CA PRO A 141 13.04 -8.27 3.32
C PRO A 141 12.77 -7.37 2.11
N SER A 142 12.57 -7.97 0.94
CA SER A 142 12.21 -7.29 -0.31
C SER A 142 10.73 -6.93 -0.41
N ALA A 143 9.92 -7.26 0.60
CA ALA A 143 8.49 -7.04 0.53
C ALA A 143 8.14 -5.55 0.35
N VAL A 144 7.08 -5.32 -0.40
CA VAL A 144 6.63 -3.99 -0.80
C VAL A 144 5.16 -3.86 -0.46
N VAL A 145 4.70 -2.63 -0.30
CA VAL A 145 3.28 -2.30 -0.14
C VAL A 145 2.85 -1.35 -1.25
N SER A 146 1.69 -1.61 -1.84
CA SER A 146 1.04 -0.71 -2.79
C SER A 146 0.01 0.16 -2.09
N PHE A 147 -0.22 1.34 -2.65
CA PHE A 147 -1.35 2.21 -2.38
C PHE A 147 -2.04 2.53 -3.69
N GLY A 148 -3.36 2.62 -3.67
CA GLY A 148 -4.08 2.88 -4.91
C GLY A 148 -5.59 2.94 -4.76
N VAL A 149 -6.22 3.14 -5.90
CA VAL A 149 -7.66 3.26 -6.05
C VAL A 149 -8.06 2.93 -7.49
N GLU A 150 -9.31 2.52 -7.71
CA GLU A 150 -9.85 2.35 -9.07
C GLU A 150 -9.67 3.62 -9.91
N THR A 151 -9.25 3.45 -11.16
CA THR A 151 -8.96 4.57 -12.06
C THR A 151 -10.21 5.42 -12.34
N ASP A 152 -11.37 4.75 -12.41
CA ASP A 152 -12.67 5.37 -12.68
C ASP A 152 -13.48 5.56 -11.38
N VAL A 153 -12.81 5.71 -10.25
CA VAL A 153 -13.48 5.97 -8.96
C VAL A 153 -14.35 7.22 -9.04
N ASP A 154 -15.61 7.04 -8.65
CA ASP A 154 -16.54 8.14 -8.39
C ASP A 154 -16.55 8.48 -6.90
N ARG A 155 -16.79 9.76 -6.59
CA ARG A 155 -16.96 10.19 -5.20
C ARG A 155 -18.14 9.45 -4.54
N PRO A 156 -17.90 8.74 -3.43
CA PRO A 156 -18.97 8.09 -2.68
C PRO A 156 -19.86 9.12 -1.95
N GLY A 157 -21.12 8.77 -1.74
CA GLY A 157 -22.14 9.65 -1.17
C GLY A 157 -23.13 10.20 -2.21
N GLY A 158 -24.43 10.04 -1.96
CA GLY A 158 -25.54 10.23 -2.91
C GLY A 158 -25.85 11.66 -3.38
N GLY A 159 -24.83 12.49 -3.62
CA GLY A 159 -24.98 13.81 -4.24
C GLY A 159 -23.70 14.65 -4.17
N ALA A 160 -23.57 15.63 -5.08
CA ALA A 160 -22.38 16.47 -5.29
C ALA A 160 -21.91 17.33 -4.10
N LYS A 161 -22.51 17.20 -2.91
CA LYS A 161 -22.20 18.00 -1.71
C LYS A 161 -21.95 17.18 -0.45
N ALA A 162 -22.17 15.86 -0.47
CA ALA A 162 -21.87 15.02 0.69
C ALA A 162 -20.37 14.73 0.72
N GLU A 163 -19.72 14.90 1.87
CA GLU A 163 -18.36 14.43 2.09
C GLU A 163 -18.34 12.91 2.20
N PRO A 164 -17.34 12.22 1.62
CA PRO A 164 -17.19 10.78 1.81
C PRO A 164 -16.93 10.51 3.29
N THR A 165 -17.50 9.42 3.80
CA THR A 165 -17.17 8.94 5.14
C THR A 165 -15.84 8.20 5.12
N LEU A 166 -15.23 8.01 6.29
CA LEU A 166 -14.02 7.18 6.41
C LEU A 166 -14.26 5.75 5.92
N GLU A 167 -15.44 5.19 6.20
CA GLU A 167 -15.83 3.87 5.70
C GLU A 167 -15.87 3.83 4.17
N ASP A 168 -16.37 4.89 3.52
CA ASP A 168 -16.36 5.00 2.06
C ASP A 168 -14.92 5.03 1.51
N VAL A 169 -14.04 5.83 2.13
CA VAL A 169 -12.63 5.89 1.72
C VAL A 169 -11.99 4.51 1.83
N TYR A 170 -12.14 3.83 2.98
CA TYR A 170 -11.61 2.49 3.17
C TYR A 170 -12.17 1.47 2.18
N ALA A 171 -13.48 1.47 1.94
CA ALA A 171 -14.10 0.56 0.98
C ALA A 171 -13.50 0.70 -0.42
N THR A 172 -13.01 1.90 -0.76
CA THR A 172 -12.44 2.22 -2.06
C THR A 172 -10.92 2.00 -2.13
N VAL A 173 -10.14 2.33 -1.08
CA VAL A 173 -8.67 2.24 -1.11
C VAL A 173 -8.13 0.90 -0.64
N CYS A 174 -8.69 0.31 0.43
CA CYS A 174 -8.20 -0.95 1.01
C CYS A 174 -8.07 -2.11 0.01
N PRO A 175 -8.94 -2.27 -1.01
CA PRO A 175 -8.76 -3.30 -2.04
C PRO A 175 -7.44 -3.21 -2.83
N TYR A 176 -6.81 -2.03 -2.87
CA TYR A 176 -5.57 -1.74 -3.61
C TYR A 176 -4.38 -1.44 -2.68
N VAL A 177 -4.61 -1.51 -1.36
CA VAL A 177 -3.54 -1.49 -0.36
C VAL A 177 -3.10 -2.93 -0.08
N ARG A 178 -2.09 -3.38 -0.85
CA ARG A 178 -1.67 -4.79 -0.92
C ARG A 178 -0.18 -4.92 -0.65
N ALA A 179 0.23 -6.03 -0.04
CA ALA A 179 1.63 -6.39 0.08
C ALA A 179 2.04 -7.36 -1.03
N PHE A 180 3.30 -7.30 -1.45
CA PHE A 180 3.90 -8.22 -2.42
C PHE A 180 5.29 -8.66 -1.91
N PRO A 181 5.73 -9.89 -2.23
CA PRO A 181 7.03 -10.39 -1.77
C PRO A 181 8.22 -9.59 -2.33
N ASP A 182 8.03 -8.94 -3.48
CA ASP A 182 9.01 -8.11 -4.13
C ASP A 182 8.34 -7.15 -5.13
N ARG A 183 9.16 -6.22 -5.66
CA ARG A 183 8.75 -5.26 -6.69
C ARG A 183 8.26 -5.93 -7.98
N GLU A 184 8.86 -7.04 -8.39
CA GLU A 184 8.48 -7.72 -9.64
C GLU A 184 7.05 -8.30 -9.52
N ALA A 185 6.71 -8.85 -8.37
CA ALA A 185 5.36 -9.32 -8.07
C ALA A 185 4.34 -8.18 -8.07
N TYR A 186 4.70 -7.02 -7.52
CA TYR A 186 3.88 -5.81 -7.62
C TYR A 186 3.68 -5.39 -9.09
N ASP A 187 4.76 -5.24 -9.86
CA ASP A 187 4.69 -4.78 -11.25
C ASP A 187 3.82 -5.70 -12.13
N ARG A 188 3.95 -7.03 -11.95
CA ARG A 188 3.09 -8.02 -12.63
C ARG A 188 1.62 -7.91 -12.25
N TRP A 189 1.31 -7.52 -11.03
CA TRP A 189 -0.07 -7.31 -10.60
C TRP A 189 -0.61 -5.96 -11.10
N ALA A 190 0.16 -4.88 -10.90
CA ALA A 190 -0.20 -3.52 -11.27
C ALA A 190 -0.47 -3.38 -12.77
N SER A 191 0.24 -4.13 -13.63
CA SER A 191 0.01 -4.12 -15.08
C SER A 191 -1.35 -4.69 -15.52
N ARG A 192 -2.09 -5.35 -14.61
CA ARG A 192 -3.38 -5.99 -14.87
C ARG A 192 -4.51 -5.48 -13.96
N ALA A 193 -4.16 -4.75 -12.91
CA ALA A 193 -5.13 -4.21 -11.97
C ALA A 193 -5.93 -3.07 -12.63
N PRO A 194 -7.25 -2.99 -12.43
CA PRO A 194 -8.08 -1.88 -12.91
C PRO A 194 -7.94 -0.65 -12.00
N ALA A 195 -6.72 -0.33 -11.58
CA ALA A 195 -6.46 0.69 -10.57
C ALA A 195 -5.19 1.48 -10.88
N ALA A 196 -5.23 2.76 -10.53
CA ALA A 196 -4.04 3.56 -10.42
C ALA A 196 -3.37 3.22 -9.08
N THR A 197 -2.09 2.85 -9.12
CA THR A 197 -1.35 2.44 -7.92
C THR A 197 0.07 2.97 -7.95
N VAL A 198 0.65 3.05 -6.75
CA VAL A 198 2.07 3.31 -6.50
C VAL A 198 2.54 2.35 -5.40
N ALA A 199 3.80 1.93 -5.42
CA ALA A 199 4.37 1.07 -4.39
C ALA A 199 5.66 1.64 -3.78
N MET A 200 5.98 1.15 -2.58
CA MET A 200 7.21 1.42 -1.86
C MET A 200 7.66 0.19 -1.04
N PRO A 201 8.92 0.13 -0.61
CA PRO A 201 9.37 -0.91 0.33
C PRO A 201 8.54 -0.90 1.62
N LEU A 202 8.09 -2.07 2.05
CA LEU A 202 7.30 -2.20 3.29
C LEU A 202 8.12 -1.78 4.53
N ALA A 203 9.44 -1.98 4.50
CA ALA A 203 10.33 -1.55 5.58
C ALA A 203 10.43 -0.02 5.77
N GLY A 204 10.07 0.75 4.74
CA GLY A 204 10.07 2.22 4.79
C GLY A 204 8.69 2.82 5.04
N ALA A 205 7.66 2.01 5.26
CA ALA A 205 6.28 2.45 5.26
C ALA A 205 5.79 3.00 6.62
N THR A 206 6.67 3.19 7.61
CA THR A 206 6.27 3.76 8.91
C THR A 206 5.94 5.24 8.83
N ASP A 207 6.64 5.98 7.97
CA ASP A 207 6.49 7.44 7.84
C ASP A 207 5.03 7.82 7.50
N LEU A 208 4.36 7.04 6.64
CA LEU A 208 2.95 7.23 6.31
C LEU A 208 2.00 6.80 7.44
N ALA A 209 2.36 5.78 8.23
CA ALA A 209 1.54 5.35 9.37
C ALA A 209 1.58 6.39 10.49
N GLU A 210 2.78 6.87 10.85
CA GLU A 210 2.97 7.96 11.81
C GLU A 210 2.19 9.20 11.40
N ALA A 211 2.32 9.62 10.13
CA ALA A 211 1.63 10.78 9.60
C ALA A 211 0.10 10.62 9.51
N LEU A 212 -0.47 9.42 9.62
CA LEU A 212 -1.93 9.27 9.70
C LEU A 212 -2.47 9.36 11.13
N VAL A 213 -1.62 9.08 12.13
CA VAL A 213 -2.00 9.01 13.55
C VAL A 213 -1.99 10.38 14.23
N GLU A 214 -1.02 11.26 13.93
CA GLU A 214 -1.00 12.62 14.53
C GLU A 214 -2.16 13.51 14.05
#